data_AF-A0A3C1GCC6-F1
#
_entry.id   AF-A0A3C1GCC6-F1
#
_cell.length_a   1.000
_cell.length_b   1.000
_cell.length_c   1.000
_cell.angle_alpha   90.00
_cell.angle_beta   90.00
_cell.angle_gamma   90.00
#
_symmetry.space_group_name_H-M   'P 1'
#
loop_
_entity.id
_entity.type
_entity.pdbx_description
1 polymer ?
#
loop_
_entity_poly.entity_id
_entity_poly.type
_entity_poly.pdbx_seq_one_letter_code
_entity_poly.pdbx_strand_id
1 'polypeptide(L)'
;IPGGMYPNNPQETQTFGVLATFVSSASVPANVIYQVVKAVFDNFDDFKKLHPAFAVLKPEKMIKDGLAAPLHEGALRYYREKGWVK
;
A
#
# COMPACT_ATOMS: atom_id res chain seq x y z
N ILE A 1 4.66 -19.51 0.07
CA ILE A 1 3.89 -19.40 -1.19
C ILE A 1 2.94 -20.59 -1.23
N PRO A 2 1.61 -20.35 -1.22
CA PRO A 2 0.63 -21.44 -1.25
C PRO A 2 0.83 -22.38 -2.45
N GLY A 3 0.71 -23.68 -2.21
CA GLY A 3 0.68 -24.68 -3.28
C GLY A 3 -0.53 -24.47 -4.20
N GLY A 4 -0.40 -24.84 -5.47
CA GLY A 4 -1.45 -24.67 -6.49
C GLY A 4 -1.57 -23.27 -7.07
N MET A 5 -0.78 -22.29 -6.60
CA MET A 5 -0.75 -20.94 -7.16
C MET A 5 -0.18 -20.90 -8.59
N TYR A 6 0.71 -21.84 -8.93
CA TYR A 6 1.31 -21.98 -10.25
C TYR A 6 1.03 -23.37 -10.84
N PRO A 7 0.87 -23.50 -12.18
CA PRO A 7 0.67 -24.80 -12.82
C PRO A 7 1.74 -25.81 -12.43
N ASN A 8 1.33 -27.05 -12.17
CA ASN A 8 2.20 -28.17 -11.80
C ASN A 8 3.03 -27.98 -10.50
N ASN A 9 2.65 -27.04 -9.63
CA ASN A 9 3.30 -26.84 -8.33
C ASN A 9 2.32 -27.01 -7.15
N PRO A 10 1.93 -28.25 -6.79
CA PRO A 10 0.89 -28.49 -5.78
C PRO A 10 1.36 -28.28 -4.34
N GLN A 11 2.67 -28.28 -4.10
CA GLN A 11 3.24 -28.19 -2.75
C GLN A 11 3.46 -26.74 -2.33
N GLU A 12 3.28 -26.46 -1.04
CA GLU A 12 3.65 -25.16 -0.47
C GLU A 12 5.17 -24.97 -0.51
N THR A 13 5.61 -23.76 -0.85
CA THR A 13 7.02 -23.36 -0.73
C THR A 13 7.20 -22.39 0.42
N GLN A 14 7.95 -22.81 1.45
CA GLN A 14 8.32 -21.94 2.55
C GLN A 14 9.48 -21.03 2.13
N THR A 15 9.28 -19.72 2.24
CA THR A 15 10.29 -18.70 1.95
C THR A 15 9.93 -17.42 2.68
N PHE A 16 10.84 -16.45 2.70
CA PHE A 16 10.56 -15.12 3.25
C PHE A 16 9.90 -14.22 2.20
N GLY A 17 9.15 -13.22 2.68
CA GLY A 17 8.57 -12.17 1.86
C GLY A 17 8.84 -10.81 2.49
N VAL A 18 9.05 -9.80 1.64
CA VAL A 18 9.18 -8.40 2.06
C VAL A 18 7.91 -7.63 1.73
N LEU A 19 7.74 -6.46 2.34
CA LEU A 19 6.61 -5.58 2.04
C LEU A 19 6.93 -4.71 0.83
N ALA A 20 5.98 -4.60 -0.09
CA ALA A 20 6.06 -3.63 -1.17
C ALA A 20 5.62 -2.25 -0.65
N THR A 21 6.42 -1.22 -0.92
CA THR A 21 6.17 0.15 -0.47
C THR A 21 6.16 1.09 -1.66
N PHE A 22 5.10 1.88 -1.81
CA PHE A 22 5.00 2.88 -2.86
C PHE A 22 5.74 4.16 -2.44
N VAL A 23 6.75 4.54 -3.19
CA VAL A 23 7.65 5.66 -2.87
C VAL A 23 7.64 6.72 -3.97
N SER A 24 7.97 7.95 -3.60
CA SER A 24 8.12 9.09 -4.50
C SER A 24 9.28 9.97 -4.04
N SER A 25 9.80 10.82 -4.92
CA SER A 25 10.77 11.85 -4.54
C SER A 25 10.18 12.82 -3.53
N ALA A 26 11.00 13.27 -2.57
CA ALA A 26 10.64 14.33 -1.63
C ALA A 26 10.46 15.71 -2.29
N SER A 27 10.90 15.87 -3.55
CA SER A 27 10.73 17.12 -4.31
C SER A 27 9.36 17.27 -4.97
N VAL A 28 8.51 16.23 -4.95
CA VAL A 28 7.18 16.31 -5.55
C VAL A 28 6.29 17.22 -4.69
N PRO A 29 5.55 18.17 -5.26
CA PRO A 29 4.70 19.06 -4.46
C PRO A 29 3.67 18.31 -3.60
N ALA A 30 3.49 18.74 -2.34
CA ALA A 30 2.54 18.18 -1.38
C ALA A 30 1.16 17.86 -1.98
N ASN A 31 0.62 18.82 -2.75
CA ASN A 31 -0.71 18.72 -3.31
C ASN A 31 -0.83 17.57 -4.31
N VAL A 32 0.21 17.30 -5.10
CA VAL A 32 0.21 16.18 -6.05
C VAL A 32 0.14 14.86 -5.30
N ILE A 33 1.01 14.68 -4.29
CA ILE A 33 1.01 13.45 -3.49
C ILE A 33 -0.30 13.29 -2.71
N TYR A 34 -0.84 14.37 -2.16
CA TYR A 34 -2.13 14.36 -1.48
C TYR A 34 -3.25 13.84 -2.40
N GLN A 35 -3.34 14.34 -3.64
CA GLN A 35 -4.37 13.89 -4.59
C GLN A 35 -4.20 12.42 -4.97
N VAL A 36 -2.96 11.95 -5.16
CA VAL A 36 -2.69 10.53 -5.44
C VAL A 36 -3.14 9.64 -4.29
N VAL A 37 -2.72 9.98 -3.06
CA VAL A 37 -3.10 9.23 -1.85
C VAL A 37 -4.61 9.25 -1.66
N LYS A 38 -5.25 10.41 -1.81
CA LYS A 38 -6.70 10.56 -1.74
C LYS A 38 -7.41 9.68 -2.77
N ALA A 39 -6.97 9.70 -4.03
CA ALA A 39 -7.56 8.88 -5.09
C ALA A 39 -7.48 7.38 -4.79
N VAL A 40 -6.39 6.90 -4.19
CA VAL A 40 -6.25 5.49 -3.78
C VAL A 40 -7.21 5.15 -2.64
N PHE A 41 -7.18 5.93 -1.56
CA PHE A 41 -7.90 5.56 -0.33
C PHE A 41 -9.40 5.89 -0.35
N ASP A 42 -9.84 6.91 -1.08
CA ASP A 42 -11.28 7.18 -1.22
C ASP A 42 -11.97 6.21 -2.19
N ASN A 43 -11.21 5.54 -3.05
CA ASN A 43 -11.70 4.51 -3.98
C ASN A 43 -11.15 3.13 -3.62
N PHE A 44 -10.90 2.87 -2.34
CA PHE A 44 -10.09 1.73 -1.91
C PHE A 44 -10.68 0.37 -2.32
N ASP A 45 -12.01 0.23 -2.28
CA ASP A 45 -12.68 -1.00 -2.71
C ASP A 45 -12.48 -1.28 -4.20
N ASP A 46 -12.44 -0.24 -5.04
CA ASP A 46 -12.14 -0.38 -6.46
C ASP A 46 -10.65 -0.59 -6.70
N PHE A 47 -9.79 0.11 -5.96
CA PHE A 47 -8.34 -0.11 -5.98
C PHE A 47 -7.99 -1.57 -5.69
N LYS A 48 -8.64 -2.20 -4.71
CA LYS A 48 -8.42 -3.61 -4.35
C LYS A 48 -8.78 -4.59 -5.47
N LYS A 49 -9.65 -4.20 -6.42
CA LYS A 49 -10.02 -5.03 -7.58
C LYS A 49 -8.96 -5.00 -8.69
N LEU A 50 -8.05 -4.02 -8.69
CA LEU A 50 -7.06 -3.85 -9.76
C LEU A 50 -6.02 -4.99 -9.81
N HIS A 51 -5.79 -5.68 -8.69
CA HIS A 51 -4.88 -6.82 -8.66
C HIS A 51 -5.23 -7.78 -7.49
N PRO A 52 -5.21 -9.12 -7.67
CA PRO A 52 -5.56 -10.08 -6.61
C PRO A 52 -4.76 -9.89 -5.31
N ALA A 53 -3.48 -9.51 -5.42
CA ALA A 53 -2.62 -9.25 -4.26
C ALA A 53 -3.12 -8.08 -3.39
N PHE A 54 -3.94 -7.17 -3.92
CA PHE A 54 -4.48 -6.04 -3.16
C PHE A 54 -5.67 -6.42 -2.29
N ALA A 55 -6.28 -7.61 -2.48
CA ALA A 55 -7.45 -8.06 -1.73
C ALA A 55 -7.24 -8.12 -0.21
N VAL A 56 -5.99 -8.30 0.24
CA VAL A 56 -5.63 -8.39 1.66
C VAL A 56 -5.21 -7.05 2.28
N LEU A 57 -5.12 -5.98 1.48
CA LEU A 57 -4.70 -4.67 1.97
C LEU A 57 -5.72 -4.10 2.96
N LYS A 58 -5.17 -3.46 4.01
CA LYS A 58 -5.89 -2.76 5.07
C LYS A 58 -5.24 -1.38 5.27
N PRO A 59 -6.00 -0.27 5.20
CA PRO A 59 -5.41 1.08 5.28
C PRO A 59 -4.54 1.30 6.51
N GLU A 60 -4.94 0.77 7.66
CA GLU A 60 -4.24 0.95 8.94
C GLU A 60 -2.83 0.34 8.93
N LYS A 61 -2.65 -0.74 8.16
CA LYS A 61 -1.34 -1.38 7.95
C LYS A 61 -0.52 -0.65 6.91
N MET A 62 -1.13 -0.25 5.79
CA MET A 62 -0.44 0.41 4.68
C MET A 62 0.28 1.70 5.08
N ILE A 63 -0.22 2.41 6.10
CA ILE A 63 0.35 3.68 6.54
C ILE A 63 1.48 3.55 7.57
N LYS A 64 1.77 2.34 8.08
CA LYS A 64 2.69 2.09 9.19
C LYS A 64 3.72 1.01 8.88
N ASP A 65 3.29 -0.07 8.25
CA ASP A 65 4.13 -1.24 8.02
C ASP A 65 5.02 -1.03 6.79
N GLY A 66 6.28 -1.49 6.84
CA GLY A 66 7.16 -1.50 5.68
C GLY A 66 7.66 -0.13 5.19
N LEU A 67 7.55 0.92 6.02
CA LEU A 67 8.08 2.24 5.67
C LEU A 67 9.61 2.21 5.59
N ALA A 68 10.14 2.27 4.36
CA ALA A 68 11.58 2.34 4.09
C ALA A 68 12.13 3.79 4.14
N ALA A 69 11.25 4.79 4.18
CA ALA A 69 11.57 6.22 4.20
C ALA A 69 10.47 7.01 4.95
N PRO A 70 10.73 8.27 5.36
CA PRO A 70 9.72 9.12 5.98
C PRO A 70 8.51 9.33 5.06
N LEU A 71 7.33 9.52 5.67
CA LEU A 71 6.10 9.83 4.92
C LEU A 71 6.18 11.22 4.30
N HIS A 72 5.79 11.32 3.04
CA HIS A 72 5.67 12.59 2.34
C HIS A 72 4.59 13.48 2.98
N GLU A 73 4.79 14.80 3.01
CA GLU A 73 3.87 15.76 3.63
C GLU A 73 2.43 15.66 3.10
N GLY A 74 2.27 15.47 1.79
CA GLY A 74 0.97 15.23 1.15
C GLY A 74 0.25 13.97 1.65
N ALA A 75 0.99 12.89 1.91
CA ALA A 75 0.43 11.66 2.47
C ALA A 75 0.04 11.86 3.95
N LEU A 76 0.93 12.48 4.74
CA LEU A 76 0.67 12.80 6.15
C LEU A 76 -0.57 13.68 6.30
N ARG A 77 -0.75 14.69 5.45
CA ARG A 77 -1.94 15.53 5.45
C ARG A 77 -3.21 14.71 5.30
N TYR A 78 -3.28 13.83 4.30
CA TYR A 78 -4.44 12.96 4.09
C TYR A 78 -4.66 12.00 5.27
N TYR A 79 -3.60 11.38 5.80
CA TYR A 79 -3.72 10.45 6.92
C TYR A 79 -4.18 11.13 8.22
N ARG A 80 -3.79 12.38 8.45
CA ARG A 80 -4.31 13.20 9.55
C ARG A 80 -5.79 13.54 9.37
N GLU A 81 -6.22 13.91 8.15
CA GLU A 81 -7.63 14.16 7.84
C GLU A 81 -8.51 12.93 8.12
N LYS A 82 -8.00 11.72 7.85
CA LYS A 82 -8.68 10.45 8.19
C LYS A 82 -8.53 10.01 9.66
N GLY A 83 -7.75 10.75 10.46
CA GLY A 83 -7.50 10.43 11.87
C GLY A 83 -6.58 9.22 12.10
N TRP A 84 -5.84 8.78 11.09
CA TRP A 84 -4.96 7.62 11.19
C TRP A 84 -3.56 7.93 11.74
N VAL A 85 -3.17 9.21 11.65
CA VAL A 85 -1.91 9.75 12.19
C VAL A 85 -2.25 11.00 13.01
N LYS A 86 -1.59 11.18 14.15
CA LYS A 86 -1.68 12.37 14.99
C LYS A 86 -0.56 13.36 14.65
#